data_AF-A0A9P9S2Q5-F1
#
_entry.id   AF-A0A9P9S2Q5-F1
#
_cell.length_a   1.000
_cell.length_b   1.000
_cell.length_c   1.000
_cell.angle_alpha   90.00
_cell.angle_beta   90.00
_cell.angle_gamma   90.00
#
_symmetry.space_group_name_H-M   'P 1'
#
loop_
_entity.id
_entity.type
_entity.pdbx_description
1 polymer ?
#
loop_
_entity_poly.entity_id
_entity_poly.type
_entity_poly.pdbx_seq_one_letter_code
_entity_poly.pdbx_strand_id
1 'polypeptide(L)'
;MPTKPPPPSALSPFIFEAVPASIKAHFDSIPWTKQYISDPTLQPYTTAARLSKSHNTADTFLAITLNTKDTVAVWQSWWRPATESNGQKDAEKKFGESIALLTISSGLNGHPDTLHGGFLSVLLDELIGNAAEYERPHDKSTMTAYLKVDYKRPVRTPGTLAVRTWVERVQGRKIWGRGEVLDREGRVCATGEALFIVVERVQGVGDGSKL
;
A
#
# COMPACT_ATOMS: atom_id res chain seq x y z
N MET A 1 -26.03 2.10 -3.35
CA MET A 1 -25.31 3.05 -2.48
C MET A 1 -23.91 2.51 -2.29
N PRO A 2 -22.83 3.31 -2.40
CA PRO A 2 -21.50 2.80 -2.09
C PRO A 2 -21.53 2.27 -0.65
N THR A 3 -21.27 0.97 -0.48
CA THR A 3 -21.22 0.32 0.82
C THR A 3 -20.24 1.09 1.69
N LYS A 4 -20.74 1.61 2.82
CA LYS A 4 -19.92 2.31 3.81
C LYS A 4 -18.70 1.44 4.11
N PRO A 5 -17.46 1.96 4.03
CA PRO A 5 -16.29 1.17 4.37
C PRO A 5 -16.51 0.57 5.78
N PRO A 6 -16.11 -0.69 6.00
CA PRO A 6 -16.25 -1.31 7.31
C PRO A 6 -15.65 -0.36 8.35
N PRO A 7 -16.28 -0.24 9.54
CA PRO A 7 -15.78 0.67 10.58
C PRO A 7 -14.29 0.43 10.77
N PRO A 8 -13.46 1.48 10.87
CA PRO A 8 -12.02 1.31 11.02
C PRO A 8 -11.81 0.38 12.22
N SER A 9 -11.38 -0.85 11.97
CA SER A 9 -10.82 -1.61 13.07
C SER A 9 -9.62 -0.81 13.55
N ALA A 10 -9.30 -0.81 14.84
CA ALA A 10 -8.08 -0.16 15.33
C ALA A 10 -6.79 -0.70 14.67
N LEU A 11 -6.91 -1.78 13.88
CA LEU A 11 -5.89 -2.40 13.05
C LEU A 11 -6.16 -2.26 11.54
N SER A 12 -7.01 -1.33 11.10
CA SER A 12 -7.19 -1.12 9.67
C SER A 12 -5.87 -0.58 9.10
N PRO A 13 -5.33 -1.16 8.01
CA PRO A 13 -4.19 -0.57 7.30
C PRO A 13 -4.57 0.78 6.65
N PHE A 14 -5.88 1.04 6.52
CA PHE A 14 -6.46 2.20 5.87
C PHE A 14 -7.14 3.12 6.88
N ILE A 15 -6.75 4.39 6.88
CA ILE A 15 -7.48 5.48 7.54
C ILE A 15 -8.23 6.23 6.45
N PHE A 16 -9.51 5.90 6.25
CA PHE A 16 -10.33 6.53 5.20
C PHE A 16 -10.64 7.99 5.56
N GLU A 17 -10.09 8.89 4.76
CA GLU A 17 -10.21 10.34 4.96
C GLU A 17 -10.01 11.09 3.65
N ALA A 18 -10.46 12.34 3.60
CA ALA A 18 -10.28 13.17 2.42
C ALA A 18 -8.78 13.46 2.18
N VAL A 19 -8.38 13.53 0.91
CA VAL A 19 -7.01 13.90 0.52
C VAL A 19 -6.69 15.30 1.08
N PRO A 20 -5.61 15.46 1.88
CA PRO A 20 -5.22 16.77 2.40
C PRO A 20 -5.00 17.80 1.27
N ALA A 21 -5.40 19.05 1.49
CA ALA A 21 -5.37 20.07 0.45
C ALA A 21 -3.97 20.30 -0.17
N SER A 22 -2.91 20.24 0.63
CA SER A 22 -1.53 20.36 0.17
C SER A 22 -1.09 19.17 -0.71
N ILE A 23 -1.47 17.95 -0.33
CA ILE A 23 -1.20 16.73 -1.10
C ILE A 23 -2.00 16.74 -2.40
N LYS A 24 -3.27 17.16 -2.35
CA LYS A 24 -4.11 17.32 -3.53
C LYS A 24 -3.50 18.33 -4.50
N ALA A 25 -3.11 19.52 -4.02
CA ALA A 25 -2.49 20.55 -4.84
C ALA A 25 -1.17 20.08 -5.47
N HIS A 26 -0.37 19.31 -4.74
CA HIS A 26 0.86 18.70 -5.26
C HIS A 26 0.56 17.79 -6.45
N PHE A 27 -0.33 16.80 -6.30
CA PHE A 27 -0.59 15.87 -7.40
C PHE A 27 -1.42 16.51 -8.52
N ASP A 28 -2.32 17.46 -8.25
CA ASP A 28 -3.02 18.22 -9.30
C ASP A 28 -2.03 18.96 -10.24
N SER A 29 -0.83 19.32 -9.76
CA SER A 29 0.23 19.92 -10.58
C SER A 29 0.95 18.93 -11.52
N ILE A 30 0.68 17.63 -11.39
CA ILE A 30 1.30 16.55 -12.16
C ILE A 30 0.24 15.91 -13.06
N PRO A 31 0.14 16.30 -14.36
CA PRO A 31 -1.05 16.05 -15.19
C PRO A 31 -1.52 14.59 -15.26
N TRP A 32 -0.59 13.63 -15.36
CA TRP A 32 -0.94 12.22 -15.50
C TRP A 32 -1.58 11.63 -14.24
N THR A 33 -1.38 12.22 -13.07
CA THR A 33 -1.92 11.71 -11.80
C THR A 33 -3.42 12.01 -11.65
N LYS A 34 -3.98 12.92 -12.45
CA LYS A 34 -5.39 13.32 -12.43
C LYS A 34 -6.33 12.14 -12.59
N GLN A 35 -5.91 11.10 -13.32
CA GLN A 35 -6.67 9.86 -13.50
C GLN A 35 -6.97 9.13 -12.18
N TYR A 36 -6.17 9.35 -11.12
CA TYR A 36 -6.39 8.76 -9.80
C TYR A 36 -7.12 9.74 -8.88
N ILE A 37 -6.66 11.01 -8.83
CA ILE A 37 -7.23 12.02 -7.93
C ILE A 37 -8.69 12.32 -8.25
N SER A 38 -9.05 12.30 -9.53
CA SER A 38 -10.39 12.69 -10.00
C SER A 38 -11.33 11.50 -10.21
N ASP A 39 -10.89 10.26 -9.94
CA ASP A 39 -11.72 9.08 -10.10
C ASP A 39 -12.72 8.95 -8.93
N PRO A 40 -14.03 9.12 -9.17
CA PRO A 40 -15.03 9.09 -8.11
C PRO A 40 -15.28 7.69 -7.55
N THR A 41 -14.74 6.64 -8.19
CA THR A 41 -14.84 5.26 -7.70
C THR A 41 -13.79 4.93 -6.64
N LEU A 42 -12.79 5.80 -6.48
CA LEU A 42 -11.68 5.64 -5.55
C LEU A 42 -11.97 6.31 -4.21
N GLN A 43 -11.83 5.54 -3.13
CA GLN A 43 -11.98 6.01 -1.76
C GLN A 43 -10.61 6.41 -1.21
N PRO A 44 -10.32 7.70 -0.97
CA PRO A 44 -9.03 8.12 -0.45
C PRO A 44 -8.80 7.58 0.96
N TYR A 45 -7.56 7.21 1.24
CA TYR A 45 -7.13 6.81 2.57
C TYR A 45 -5.66 7.15 2.82
N THR A 46 -5.32 7.32 4.10
CA THR A 46 -3.93 7.41 4.57
C THR A 46 -3.46 6.03 5.02
N THR A 47 -2.29 5.61 4.52
CA THR A 47 -1.64 4.36 4.94
C THR A 47 -1.19 4.47 6.40
N ALA A 48 -1.72 3.63 7.29
CA ALA A 48 -1.47 3.74 8.72
C ALA A 48 0.03 3.66 9.09
N ALA A 49 0.81 2.85 8.37
CA ALA A 49 2.26 2.70 8.57
C ALA A 49 3.07 3.99 8.29
N ARG A 50 2.46 5.02 7.68
CA ARG A 50 3.09 6.34 7.47
C ARG A 50 2.98 7.25 8.69
N LEU A 51 2.21 6.87 9.71
CA LEU A 51 1.98 7.68 10.90
C LEU A 51 2.80 7.12 12.07
N SER A 52 3.59 7.99 12.70
CA SER A 52 4.34 7.62 13.91
C SER A 52 3.38 7.22 15.04
N LYS A 53 3.64 6.08 15.65
CA LYS A 53 2.86 5.56 16.78
C LYS A 53 3.50 5.98 18.09
N SER A 54 2.74 6.66 18.95
CA SER A 54 3.25 7.12 20.26
C SER A 54 3.43 6.00 21.29
N HIS A 55 2.82 4.83 21.04
CA HIS A 55 2.68 3.75 22.03
C HIS A 55 3.53 2.51 21.71
N ASN A 56 4.22 2.46 20.57
CA ASN A 56 5.18 1.41 20.21
C ASN A 56 6.10 1.86 19.06
N THR A 57 7.06 1.02 18.69
CA THR A 57 8.04 1.26 17.63
C THR A 57 7.67 0.64 16.28
N ALA A 58 6.42 0.22 16.10
CA ALA A 58 5.96 -0.33 14.83
C ALA A 58 6.03 0.74 13.73
N ASP A 59 6.30 0.29 12.50
CA ASP A 59 6.30 1.09 11.27
C ASP A 59 7.31 2.24 11.23
N THR A 60 8.26 2.32 12.17
CA THR A 60 9.28 3.38 12.20
C THR A 60 10.06 3.50 10.88
N PHE A 61 10.23 2.40 10.15
CA PHE A 61 10.83 2.43 8.81
C PHE A 61 10.02 3.27 7.82
N LEU A 62 8.69 3.15 7.78
CA LEU A 62 7.81 3.88 6.87
C LEU A 62 7.44 5.27 7.40
N ALA A 63 7.21 5.37 8.71
CA ALA A 63 6.75 6.58 9.39
C ALA A 63 7.85 7.61 9.63
N ILE A 64 9.12 7.17 9.74
CA ILE A 64 10.26 8.02 10.06
C ILE A 64 11.32 7.95 8.96
N THR A 65 11.93 6.78 8.73
CA THR A 65 13.08 6.65 7.81
C THR A 65 12.72 7.01 6.38
N LEU A 66 11.56 6.56 5.90
CA LEU A 66 11.06 6.81 4.55
C LEU A 66 10.09 7.99 4.47
N ASN A 67 9.95 8.78 5.54
CA ASN A 67 9.04 9.92 5.62
C ASN A 67 9.79 11.25 5.73
N THR A 68 10.69 11.49 4.77
CA THR A 68 11.48 12.70 4.71
C THR A 68 11.37 13.35 3.33
N LYS A 69 11.77 14.63 3.23
CA LYS A 69 11.84 15.33 1.94
C LYS A 69 12.85 14.71 0.97
N ASP A 70 13.85 14.01 1.50
CA ASP A 70 14.90 13.35 0.72
C ASP A 70 14.56 11.91 0.33
N THR A 71 13.50 11.32 0.91
CA THR A 71 13.03 9.96 0.61
C THR A 71 11.68 9.96 -0.09
N VAL A 72 10.57 9.63 0.60
CA VAL A 72 9.21 9.78 0.08
C VAL A 72 8.63 11.10 0.55
N ALA A 73 8.71 12.11 -0.33
CA ALA A 73 8.29 13.47 -0.02
C ALA A 73 6.76 13.62 0.07
N VAL A 74 6.02 12.88 -0.77
CA VAL A 74 4.53 12.92 -0.79
C VAL A 74 4.00 11.52 -1.05
N TRP A 75 3.00 11.09 -0.29
CA TRP A 75 2.31 9.81 -0.43
C TRP A 75 0.80 10.02 -0.28
N GLN A 76 0.01 9.57 -1.26
CA GLN A 76 -1.44 9.45 -1.14
C GLN A 76 -1.90 8.09 -1.66
N SER A 77 -2.88 7.49 -0.97
CA SER A 77 -3.47 6.22 -1.40
C SER A 77 -4.98 6.28 -1.55
N TRP A 78 -5.51 5.33 -2.31
CA TRP A 78 -6.92 5.13 -2.58
C TRP A 78 -7.25 3.65 -2.60
N TRP A 79 -8.46 3.33 -2.16
CA TRP A 79 -9.04 2.01 -2.25
C TRP A 79 -10.13 2.00 -3.29
N ARG A 80 -10.05 1.07 -4.23
CA ARG A 80 -11.16 0.70 -5.12
C ARG A 80 -11.87 -0.50 -4.50
N PRO A 81 -13.13 -0.38 -4.06
CA PRO A 81 -13.89 -1.53 -3.59
C PRO A 81 -14.07 -2.58 -4.69
N ALA A 82 -14.19 -3.85 -4.29
CA ALA A 82 -14.58 -4.91 -5.21
C ALA A 82 -15.95 -4.58 -5.84
N THR A 83 -16.09 -4.76 -7.16
CA THR A 83 -17.42 -4.70 -7.78
C THR A 83 -18.28 -5.84 -7.27
N GLU A 84 -19.46 -5.54 -6.73
CA GLU A 84 -20.40 -6.56 -6.26
C GLU A 84 -20.71 -7.56 -7.39
N SER A 85 -20.62 -8.86 -7.09
CA SER A 85 -21.17 -9.90 -7.95
C SER A 85 -22.69 -9.89 -7.75
N ASN A 86 -23.46 -9.68 -8.83
CA ASN A 86 -24.93 -9.64 -8.81
C ASN A 86 -25.54 -11.02 -8.45
N GLY A 87 -25.39 -11.48 -7.21
CA GLY A 87 -26.13 -12.61 -6.65
C GLY A 87 -25.82 -13.99 -7.26
N GLN A 88 -24.76 -14.16 -8.05
CA GLN A 88 -24.36 -15.46 -8.57
C GLN A 88 -23.68 -16.29 -7.47
N LYS A 89 -24.30 -17.43 -7.13
CA LYS A 89 -23.89 -18.34 -6.04
C LYS A 89 -22.51 -18.99 -6.24
N ASP A 90 -21.94 -18.94 -7.46
CA ASP A 90 -20.64 -19.53 -7.81
C ASP A 90 -19.62 -18.50 -8.33
N ALA A 91 -19.85 -17.20 -8.13
CA ALA A 91 -18.89 -16.19 -8.55
C ALA A 91 -17.65 -16.21 -7.64
N GLU A 92 -16.45 -16.32 -8.23
CA GLU A 92 -15.19 -16.14 -7.50
C GLU A 92 -15.22 -14.83 -6.70
N LYS A 93 -14.74 -14.88 -5.44
CA LYS A 93 -14.65 -13.69 -4.59
C LYS A 93 -13.80 -12.64 -5.32
N LYS A 94 -14.40 -11.49 -5.60
CA LYS A 94 -13.68 -10.31 -6.08
C LYS A 94 -13.08 -9.56 -4.91
N PHE A 95 -11.85 -9.10 -5.07
CA PHE A 95 -11.13 -8.29 -4.10
C PHE A 95 -11.08 -6.84 -4.56
N GLY A 96 -10.88 -5.93 -3.59
CA GLY A 96 -10.59 -4.54 -3.91
C GLY A 96 -9.14 -4.35 -4.36
N GLU A 97 -8.84 -3.14 -4.81
CA GLU A 97 -7.51 -2.73 -5.25
C GLU A 97 -7.06 -1.50 -4.46
N SER A 98 -5.84 -1.54 -3.94
CA SER A 98 -5.16 -0.37 -3.40
C SER A 98 -4.34 0.29 -4.51
N ILE A 99 -4.39 1.62 -4.55
CA ILE A 99 -3.63 2.44 -5.48
C ILE A 99 -2.91 3.51 -4.67
N ALA A 100 -1.61 3.69 -4.88
CA ALA A 100 -0.82 4.72 -4.22
C ALA A 100 -0.08 5.58 -5.24
N LEU A 101 -0.03 6.88 -5.01
CA LEU A 101 0.86 7.81 -5.67
C LEU A 101 1.94 8.25 -4.71
N LEU A 102 3.20 8.17 -5.15
CA LEU A 102 4.36 8.53 -4.36
C LEU A 102 5.26 9.47 -5.15
N THR A 103 5.61 10.61 -4.55
CA THR A 103 6.69 11.47 -5.04
C THR A 103 7.95 11.16 -4.25
N ILE A 104 8.97 10.69 -4.96
CA ILE A 104 10.24 10.20 -4.43
C ILE A 104 11.38 11.16 -4.80
N SER A 105 12.31 11.29 -3.87
CA SER A 105 13.51 12.12 -3.98
C SER A 105 14.77 11.25 -4.13
N SER A 106 15.93 11.89 -4.33
CA SER A 106 17.18 11.20 -4.66
C SER A 106 17.85 10.45 -3.50
N GLY A 107 17.37 10.59 -2.26
CA GLY A 107 17.91 9.86 -1.09
C GLY A 107 17.62 8.36 -1.09
N LEU A 108 16.87 7.87 -2.08
CA LEU A 108 16.54 6.45 -2.27
C LEU A 108 17.26 5.84 -3.49
N ASN A 109 18.25 6.53 -4.05
CA ASN A 109 18.95 6.09 -5.25
C ASN A 109 19.81 4.84 -4.99
N GLY A 110 19.78 3.89 -5.91
CA GLY A 110 20.76 2.80 -5.98
C GLY A 110 21.82 3.02 -7.05
N HIS A 111 21.48 3.79 -8.08
CA HIS A 111 22.36 4.23 -9.16
C HIS A 111 22.05 5.72 -9.46
N PRO A 112 22.89 6.44 -10.24
CA PRO A 112 22.61 7.83 -10.61
C PRO A 112 21.19 8.00 -11.15
N ASP A 113 20.45 8.91 -10.51
CA ASP A 113 19.07 9.28 -10.85
C ASP A 113 18.11 8.09 -11.05
N THR A 114 18.36 7.02 -10.29
CA THR A 114 17.63 5.75 -10.40
C THR A 114 17.31 5.19 -9.01
N LEU A 115 16.02 4.99 -8.76
CA LEU A 115 15.50 4.44 -7.51
C LEU A 115 16.10 3.05 -7.23
N HIS A 116 16.52 2.81 -5.99
CA HIS A 116 17.06 1.52 -5.58
C HIS A 116 15.99 0.42 -5.69
N GLY A 117 16.33 -0.70 -6.34
CA GLY A 117 15.38 -1.82 -6.54
C GLY A 117 14.83 -2.40 -5.22
N GLY A 118 15.63 -2.37 -4.16
CA GLY A 118 15.18 -2.73 -2.80
C GLY A 118 14.04 -1.86 -2.27
N PHE A 119 13.99 -0.56 -2.62
CA PHE A 119 12.88 0.29 -2.20
C PHE A 119 11.58 -0.03 -2.96
N LEU A 120 11.68 -0.43 -4.24
CA LEU A 120 10.52 -0.96 -4.96
C LEU A 120 9.94 -2.20 -4.28
N SER A 121 10.79 -3.07 -3.73
CA SER A 121 10.35 -4.23 -2.95
C SER A 121 9.65 -3.82 -1.66
N VAL A 122 10.14 -2.78 -0.96
CA VAL A 122 9.47 -2.23 0.22
C VAL A 122 8.07 -1.73 -0.11
N LEU A 123 7.90 -0.99 -1.22
CA LEU A 123 6.59 -0.52 -1.65
C LEU A 123 5.62 -1.64 -1.97
N LEU A 124 6.12 -2.70 -2.64
CA LEU A 124 5.31 -3.87 -2.98
C LEU A 124 4.94 -4.66 -1.72
N ASP A 125 5.86 -4.91 -0.80
CA ASP A 125 5.58 -5.60 0.46
C ASP A 125 4.51 -4.85 1.27
N GLU A 126 4.72 -3.55 1.49
CA GLU A 126 3.83 -2.69 2.27
C GLU A 126 2.42 -2.63 1.65
N LEU A 127 2.31 -2.34 0.36
CA LEU A 127 1.00 -2.12 -0.26
C LEU A 127 0.26 -3.43 -0.58
N ILE A 128 0.95 -4.53 -0.88
CA ILE A 128 0.29 -5.85 -0.98
C ILE A 128 -0.11 -6.32 0.43
N GLY A 129 0.73 -6.08 1.43
CA GLY A 129 0.45 -6.35 2.83
C GLY A 129 -0.79 -5.61 3.33
N ASN A 130 -0.94 -4.33 2.99
CA ASN A 130 -2.14 -3.56 3.30
C ASN A 130 -3.40 -4.14 2.65
N ALA A 131 -3.34 -4.62 1.41
CA ALA A 131 -4.47 -5.31 0.78
C ALA A 131 -4.77 -6.65 1.48
N ALA A 132 -3.76 -7.40 1.90
CA ALA A 132 -3.94 -8.64 2.67
C ALA A 132 -4.50 -8.37 4.07
N GLU A 133 -4.08 -7.29 4.72
CA GLU A 133 -4.57 -6.85 6.03
C GLU A 133 -6.03 -6.43 6.01
N TYR A 134 -6.51 -5.93 4.88
CA TYR A 134 -7.92 -5.63 4.69
C TYR A 134 -8.78 -6.90 4.63
N GLU A 135 -8.21 -8.02 4.16
CA GLU A 135 -8.92 -9.29 3.95
C GLU A 135 -8.83 -10.28 5.13
N ARG A 136 -7.92 -10.05 6.09
CA ARG A 136 -7.78 -10.92 7.28
C ARG A 136 -8.90 -10.66 8.31
N PRO A 137 -9.14 -11.60 9.23
CA PRO A 137 -9.95 -11.34 10.42
C PRO A 137 -9.43 -10.14 11.24
N HIS A 138 -10.35 -9.35 11.80
CA HIS A 138 -10.04 -8.10 12.49
C HIS A 138 -9.18 -8.26 13.75
N ASP A 139 -9.20 -9.44 14.39
CA ASP A 139 -8.46 -9.77 15.60
C ASP A 139 -7.08 -10.41 15.34
N LYS A 140 -6.71 -10.58 14.06
CA LYS A 140 -5.45 -11.23 13.64
C LYS A 140 -4.48 -10.24 12.99
N SER A 141 -3.25 -10.70 12.83
CA SER A 141 -2.21 -10.00 12.05
C SER A 141 -1.84 -10.82 10.80
N THR A 142 -1.20 -10.19 9.84
CA THR A 142 -0.59 -10.86 8.68
C THR A 142 0.91 -10.67 8.70
N MET A 143 1.63 -11.70 8.28
CA MET A 143 3.09 -11.67 8.12
C MET A 143 3.48 -12.11 6.71
N THR A 144 4.44 -11.42 6.11
CA THR A 144 4.99 -11.80 4.81
C THR A 144 5.71 -13.15 4.93
N ALA A 145 5.29 -14.13 4.13
CA ALA A 145 5.97 -15.42 3.99
C ALA A 145 7.00 -15.37 2.87
N TYR A 146 6.62 -14.78 1.73
CA TYR A 146 7.52 -14.47 0.65
C TYR A 146 7.03 -13.25 -0.12
N LEU A 147 7.99 -12.57 -0.76
CA LEU A 147 7.77 -11.59 -1.81
C LEU A 147 8.73 -11.92 -2.95
N LYS A 148 8.19 -12.13 -4.15
CA LYS A 148 8.93 -12.20 -5.40
C LYS A 148 8.75 -10.90 -6.16
N VAL A 149 9.85 -10.27 -6.57
CA VAL A 149 9.83 -9.03 -7.36
C VAL A 149 10.51 -9.26 -8.70
N ASP A 150 9.79 -8.96 -9.79
CA ASP A 150 10.38 -8.92 -11.14
C ASP A 150 10.58 -7.46 -11.56
N TYR A 151 11.83 -7.04 -11.72
CA TYR A 151 12.18 -5.70 -12.22
C TYR A 151 12.16 -5.67 -13.74
N LYS A 152 11.37 -4.75 -14.31
CA LYS A 152 11.16 -4.64 -15.75
C LYS A 152 11.82 -3.39 -16.34
N ARG A 153 11.78 -2.27 -15.62
CA ARG A 153 12.32 -0.97 -16.07
C ARG A 153 12.87 -0.16 -14.89
N PRO A 154 13.92 0.65 -15.11
CA PRO A 154 14.42 1.56 -14.08
C PRO A 154 13.38 2.66 -13.78
N VAL A 155 13.27 3.05 -12.51
CA VAL A 155 12.46 4.18 -12.07
C VAL A 155 13.38 5.37 -11.82
N ARG A 156 13.12 6.48 -12.52
CA ARG A 156 13.92 7.72 -12.39
C ARG A 156 13.60 8.46 -11.09
N THR A 157 14.63 9.08 -10.52
CA THR A 157 14.53 9.97 -9.35
C THR A 157 15.18 11.32 -9.66
N PRO A 158 14.70 12.43 -9.05
CA PRO A 158 13.42 12.52 -8.36
C PRO A 158 12.25 12.34 -9.34
N GLY A 159 11.08 11.93 -8.84
CA GLY A 159 9.93 11.67 -9.70
C GLY A 159 8.70 11.22 -8.95
N THR A 160 7.61 10.99 -9.70
CA THR A 160 6.37 10.44 -9.15
C THR A 160 6.05 9.13 -9.83
N LEU A 161 5.64 8.14 -9.04
CA LEU A 161 5.22 6.81 -9.49
C LEU A 161 3.85 6.46 -8.94
N ALA A 162 3.20 5.48 -9.57
CA ALA A 162 2.01 4.84 -9.03
C ALA A 162 2.31 3.40 -8.63
N VAL A 163 1.63 2.90 -7.61
CA VAL A 163 1.67 1.48 -7.23
C VAL A 163 0.24 0.98 -7.12
N ARG A 164 -0.06 -0.15 -7.74
CA ARG A 164 -1.36 -0.83 -7.67
C ARG A 164 -1.16 -2.18 -6.99
N THR A 165 -2.00 -2.54 -6.03
CA THR A 165 -1.93 -3.83 -5.35
C THR A 165 -3.30 -4.40 -5.07
N TRP A 166 -3.42 -5.73 -5.08
CA TRP A 166 -4.68 -6.42 -4.84
C TRP A 166 -4.42 -7.82 -4.29
N VAL A 167 -5.44 -8.39 -3.64
CA VAL A 167 -5.46 -9.81 -3.27
C VAL A 167 -6.00 -10.60 -4.46
N GLU A 168 -5.37 -11.74 -4.76
CA GLU A 168 -5.83 -12.66 -5.80
C GLU A 168 -6.57 -13.85 -5.22
N ARG A 169 -6.14 -14.31 -4.04
CA ARG A 169 -6.65 -15.56 -3.47
C ARG A 169 -6.49 -15.59 -1.96
N VAL A 170 -7.51 -16.11 -1.28
CA VAL A 170 -7.47 -16.42 0.15
C VAL A 170 -7.80 -17.89 0.33
N GLN A 171 -6.97 -18.64 1.08
CA GLN A 171 -7.19 -20.05 1.40
C GLN A 171 -6.74 -20.36 2.82
N GLY A 172 -7.70 -20.52 3.73
CA GLY A 172 -7.41 -20.71 5.15
C GLY A 172 -6.60 -19.52 5.70
N ARG A 173 -5.40 -19.78 6.22
CA ARG A 173 -4.49 -18.74 6.75
C ARG A 173 -3.59 -18.09 5.70
N LYS A 174 -3.72 -18.45 4.41
CA LYS A 174 -2.85 -17.97 3.34
C LYS A 174 -3.58 -16.92 2.49
N ILE A 175 -2.95 -15.78 2.28
CA ILE A 175 -3.45 -14.69 1.43
C ILE A 175 -2.38 -14.39 0.37
N TRP A 176 -2.71 -14.63 -0.90
CA TRP A 176 -1.85 -14.29 -2.03
C TRP A 176 -2.27 -12.95 -2.61
N GLY A 177 -1.30 -12.08 -2.84
CA GLY A 177 -1.53 -10.79 -3.45
C GLY A 177 -0.49 -10.47 -4.52
N ARG A 178 -0.84 -9.49 -5.34
CA ARG A 178 0.01 -8.98 -6.41
C ARG A 178 0.10 -7.47 -6.37
N GLY A 179 1.15 -6.96 -6.98
CA GLY A 179 1.32 -5.54 -7.19
C GLY A 179 2.08 -5.17 -8.44
N GLU A 180 1.88 -3.95 -8.90
CA GLU A 180 2.57 -3.34 -10.02
C GLU A 180 3.03 -1.93 -9.63
N VAL A 181 4.30 -1.63 -9.91
CA VAL A 181 4.82 -0.26 -9.88
C VAL A 181 4.80 0.29 -11.30
N LEU A 182 4.19 1.46 -11.48
CA LEU A 182 4.00 2.13 -12.75
C LEU A 182 4.76 3.46 -12.79
N ASP A 183 5.38 3.77 -13.93
CA ASP A 183 5.91 5.12 -14.19
C ASP A 183 4.81 6.10 -14.65
N ARG A 184 5.22 7.35 -14.93
CA ARG A 184 4.33 8.42 -15.40
C ARG A 184 3.66 8.12 -16.74
N GLU A 185 4.22 7.22 -17.55
CA GLU A 185 3.64 6.76 -18.81
C GLU A 185 2.71 5.54 -18.61
N GLY A 186 2.51 5.09 -17.37
CA GLY A 186 1.70 3.91 -17.05
C GLY A 186 2.39 2.60 -17.37
N ARG A 187 3.70 2.59 -17.61
CA ARG A 187 4.46 1.37 -17.92
C ARG A 187 4.85 0.67 -16.63
N VAL A 188 4.72 -0.66 -16.61
CA VAL A 188 5.14 -1.48 -15.47
C VAL A 188 6.66 -1.46 -15.34
N CYS A 189 7.15 -0.96 -14.21
CA CYS A 189 8.56 -0.92 -13.84
C CYS A 189 8.98 -2.10 -12.97
N ALA A 190 8.08 -2.57 -12.09
CA ALA A 190 8.28 -3.78 -11.30
C ALA A 190 6.93 -4.44 -11.01
N THR A 191 6.93 -5.76 -10.84
CA THR A 191 5.77 -6.54 -10.38
C THR A 191 6.11 -7.30 -9.11
N GLY A 192 5.17 -7.37 -8.17
CA GLY A 192 5.28 -8.15 -6.95
C GLY A 192 4.27 -9.30 -6.93
N GLU A 193 4.71 -10.47 -6.47
CA GLU A 193 3.85 -11.58 -6.04
C GLU A 193 4.23 -11.91 -4.60
N ALA A 194 3.26 -11.90 -3.69
CA ALA A 194 3.51 -12.15 -2.29
C ALA A 194 2.49 -13.10 -1.67
N LEU A 195 2.95 -13.82 -0.66
CA LEU A 195 2.11 -14.63 0.21
C LEU A 195 2.23 -14.08 1.64
N PHE A 196 1.08 -13.81 2.24
CA PHE A 196 0.94 -13.44 3.64
C PHE A 196 0.28 -14.58 4.42
N ILE A 197 0.73 -14.79 5.66
CA ILE A 197 0.15 -15.75 6.60
C ILE A 197 -0.59 -15.00 7.70
N VAL A 198 -1.85 -15.38 7.91
CA VAL A 198 -2.65 -14.95 9.05
C VAL A 198 -2.14 -15.64 10.31
N VAL A 199 -1.78 -14.83 11.30
CA VAL A 199 -1.22 -15.24 12.59
C VAL A 199 -2.01 -14.62 13.73
N GLU A 200 -1.81 -15.14 14.94
CA GLU A 200 -2.29 -14.48 16.16
C GLU A 200 -1.78 -13.05 16.23
N ARG A 201 -2.55 -12.19 16.89
CA ARG A 201 -2.23 -10.77 17.00
C ARG A 201 -0.83 -10.60 17.59
N VAL A 202 0.04 -9.92 16.86
CA VAL A 202 1.35 -9.58 17.39
C VAL A 202 1.20 -8.43 18.37
N GLN A 203 1.45 -8.71 19.64
CA GLN A 203 1.64 -7.70 20.66
C GLN A 203 3.11 -7.30 20.63
N GLY A 204 3.41 -6.00 20.52
CA GLY A 204 4.78 -5.52 20.71
C GLY A 204 5.27 -5.95 22.08
N VAL A 205 6.57 -6.20 22.22
CA VAL A 205 7.17 -6.55 23.52
C VAL A 205 6.86 -5.42 24.48
N GLY A 206 5.87 -5.63 25.35
CA GLY A 206 5.63 -4.76 26.48
C GLY A 206 6.88 -4.81 27.36
N ASP A 207 7.29 -3.65 27.86
CA ASP A 207 8.30 -3.54 28.91
C ASP A 207 7.98 -4.59 30.00
N GLY A 208 8.76 -5.68 30.06
CA GLY A 208 8.67 -6.66 31.14
C GLY A 208 8.06 -8.03 30.85
N SER A 209 8.40 -8.72 29.76
CA SER A 209 8.42 -10.20 29.80
C SER A 209 9.73 -10.76 29.26
N LYS A 210 10.37 -11.53 30.14
CA LYS A 210 11.73 -12.07 30.05
C LYS A 210 11.86 -13.11 28.93
N LEU A 211 13.05 -13.13 28.34
CA LEU A 211 13.64 -14.30 27.67
C LEU A 211 13.56 -15.56 28.54
#